data_AF-A0A9D7U1A1-F1
#
_entry.id   AF-A0A9D7U1A1-F1
#
_cell.length_a   1.000
_cell.length_b   1.000
_cell.length_c   1.000
_cell.angle_alpha   90.00
_cell.angle_beta   90.00
_cell.angle_gamma   90.00
#
_symmetry.space_group_name_H-M   'P 1'
#
loop_
_entity.id
_entity.type
_entity.pdbx_description
1 polymer ?
#
loop_
_entity_poly.entity_id
_entity_poly.type
_entity_poly.pdbx_seq_one_letter_code
_entity_poly.pdbx_strand_id
1 'polypeptide(L)'
;MEQFEEIEAYLKNTLSVEEKIRFEEKMNTNSILLEEVELQKKLRLGFQAMAIEKQLYEAQKRFNNEFVVIPQKKLFFTSWLAAASVIVIVGFGLFYKQQYYIPGDVKLIVNDEITYKNLPISFPNGMSLDEKNKLLQQKVQYFLALSYIQKGEKQKAKKILKLIVSDNAHRYYQKANFLLKKM
;
A
#
# COMPACT_ATOMS: atom_id res chain seq x y z
N MET A 1 7.26 -13.12 34.29
CA MET A 1 7.85 -13.27 32.95
C MET A 1 6.99 -14.17 32.07
N GLU A 2 6.33 -15.21 32.60
CA GLU A 2 5.47 -16.14 31.85
C GLU A 2 4.32 -15.50 31.06
N GLN A 3 3.63 -14.47 31.58
CA GLN A 3 2.48 -13.86 30.89
C GLN A 3 2.86 -13.20 29.57
N PHE A 4 4.04 -12.58 29.47
CA PHE A 4 4.52 -11.97 28.22
C PHE A 4 4.78 -13.03 27.16
N GLU A 5 5.39 -14.16 27.55
CA GLU A 5 5.66 -15.28 26.66
C GLU A 5 4.36 -15.94 26.17
N GLU A 6 3.36 -16.08 27.04
CA GLU A 6 2.03 -16.62 26.70
C GLU A 6 1.32 -15.71 25.68
N ILE A 7 1.36 -14.38 25.88
CA ILE A 7 0.82 -13.39 24.93
C ILE A 7 1.55 -13.48 23.59
N GLU A 8 2.89 -13.52 23.60
CA GLU A 8 3.68 -13.60 22.38
C GLU A 8 3.42 -14.90 21.61
N ALA A 9 3.29 -16.02 22.32
CA ALA A 9 2.92 -17.30 21.74
C ALA A 9 1.51 -17.27 21.14
N TYR A 10 0.54 -16.62 21.81
CA TYR A 10 -0.80 -16.41 21.29
C TYR A 10 -0.79 -15.58 20.01
N LEU A 11 -0.10 -14.43 20.01
CA LEU A 11 0.00 -13.53 18.85
C LEU A 11 0.77 -14.13 17.68
N LYS A 12 1.72 -15.04 17.94
CA LYS A 12 2.44 -15.83 16.92
C LYS A 12 1.69 -17.09 16.50
N ASN A 13 0.56 -17.41 17.14
CA ASN A 13 -0.22 -18.63 16.94
C ASN A 13 0.63 -19.90 17.12
N THR A 14 1.50 -19.91 18.14
CA THR A 14 2.34 -21.05 18.54
C THR A 14 1.81 -21.79 19.77
N LEU A 15 0.76 -21.29 20.42
CA LEU A 15 0.04 -22.03 21.46
C LEU A 15 -0.65 -23.26 20.87
N SER A 16 -0.68 -24.35 21.62
CA SER A 16 -1.55 -25.49 21.30
C SER A 16 -3.03 -25.08 21.37
N VAL A 17 -3.91 -25.89 20.78
CA VAL A 17 -5.35 -25.60 20.74
C VAL A 17 -5.92 -25.48 22.16
N GLU A 18 -5.55 -26.38 23.07
CA GLU A 18 -6.00 -26.37 24.46
C GLU A 18 -5.50 -25.14 25.23
N GLU A 19 -4.23 -24.77 25.05
CA GLU A 19 -3.65 -23.57 25.66
C GLU A 19 -4.30 -22.30 25.15
N LYS A 20 -4.58 -22.24 23.84
CA LYS A 20 -5.27 -21.11 23.22
C LYS A 20 -6.67 -20.93 23.79
N ILE A 21 -7.45 -22.00 23.96
CA ILE A 21 -8.79 -21.93 24.57
C ILE A 21 -8.69 -21.40 26.00
N ARG A 22 -7.78 -21.96 26.83
CA ARG A 22 -7.56 -21.47 28.20
C ARG A 22 -7.14 -20.01 28.23
N PHE A 23 -6.30 -19.58 27.29
CA PHE A 23 -5.85 -18.20 27.18
C PHE A 23 -6.99 -17.24 26.78
N GLU A 24 -7.85 -17.65 25.85
CA GLU A 24 -9.03 -16.90 25.45
C GLU A 24 -10.05 -16.79 26.60
N GLU A 25 -10.24 -17.83 27.39
CA GLU A 25 -11.05 -17.78 28.63
C GLU A 25 -10.45 -16.81 29.67
N LYS A 26 -9.12 -16.81 29.85
CA LYS A 26 -8.43 -15.84 30.71
C LYS A 26 -8.64 -14.41 30.19
N MET A 27 -8.56 -14.17 28.88
CA MET A 27 -8.80 -12.83 28.31
C MET A 27 -10.24 -12.35 28.52
N ASN A 28 -11.22 -13.25 28.46
CA ASN A 28 -12.62 -12.92 28.67
C ASN A 28 -12.93 -12.55 30.14
N THR A 29 -12.19 -13.13 31.08
CA THR A 29 -12.38 -12.91 32.52
C THR A 29 -11.50 -11.80 33.08
N ASN A 30 -10.37 -11.50 32.43
CA ASN A 30 -9.40 -10.50 32.87
C ASN A 30 -9.23 -9.38 31.84
N SER A 31 -9.89 -8.24 32.08
CA SER A 31 -9.82 -7.06 31.21
C SER A 31 -8.40 -6.49 31.07
N ILE A 32 -7.56 -6.59 32.12
CA ILE A 32 -6.17 -6.10 32.09
C ILE A 32 -5.34 -6.93 31.10
N LEU A 33 -5.53 -8.25 31.09
CA LEU A 33 -4.86 -9.13 30.13
C LEU A 33 -5.27 -8.81 28.68
N LEU A 34 -6.56 -8.56 28.44
CA LEU A 34 -7.07 -8.17 27.12
C LEU A 34 -6.45 -6.85 26.64
N GLU A 35 -6.38 -5.84 27.52
CA GLU A 35 -5.78 -4.54 27.20
C GLU A 35 -4.29 -4.67 26.84
N GLU A 36 -3.54 -5.50 27.58
CA GLU A 36 -2.14 -5.78 27.31
C GLU A 36 -1.94 -6.46 25.94
N VAL A 37 -2.76 -7.47 25.62
CA VAL A 37 -2.72 -8.15 24.31
C VAL A 37 -3.00 -7.18 23.17
N GLU A 38 -4.00 -6.31 23.32
CA GLU A 38 -4.34 -5.30 22.32
C GLU A 38 -3.26 -4.22 22.19
N LEU A 39 -2.61 -3.81 23.29
CA LEU A 39 -1.47 -2.91 23.27
C LEU A 39 -0.31 -3.51 22.48
N GLN A 40 0.07 -4.75 22.76
CA GLN A 40 1.17 -5.42 22.07
C GLN A 40 0.88 -5.64 20.57
N LYS A 41 -0.36 -5.96 20.22
CA LYS A 41 -0.83 -6.04 18.84
C LYS A 41 -0.71 -4.70 18.11
N LYS A 42 -1.11 -3.59 18.74
CA LYS A 42 -0.94 -2.23 18.21
C LYS A 42 0.53 -1.88 18.00
N LEU A 43 1.40 -2.19 18.97
CA LEU A 43 2.84 -1.96 18.87
C LEU A 43 3.44 -2.72 17.68
N ARG A 44 3.10 -4.01 17.51
CA ARG A 44 3.56 -4.82 16.36
C ARG A 44 3.12 -4.24 15.03
N LEU A 45 1.86 -3.80 14.91
CA LEU A 45 1.37 -3.14 13.71
C LEU A 45 2.10 -1.82 13.44
N GLY A 46 2.38 -1.04 14.48
CA GLY A 46 3.17 0.19 14.38
C GLY A 46 4.59 -0.07 13.86
N PHE A 47 5.29 -1.08 14.40
CA PHE A 47 6.62 -1.46 13.92
C PHE A 47 6.60 -1.96 12.47
N GLN A 48 5.60 -2.74 12.09
CA GLN A 48 5.43 -3.18 10.70
C GLN A 48 5.18 -2.01 9.75
N ALA A 49 4.32 -1.07 10.14
CA ALA A 49 4.06 0.14 9.36
C ALA A 49 5.35 0.96 9.17
N MET A 50 6.13 1.18 10.23
CA MET A 50 7.41 1.89 10.14
C MET A 50 8.43 1.16 9.26
N ALA A 51 8.50 -0.17 9.32
CA ALA A 51 9.38 -0.95 8.46
C ALA A 51 9.00 -0.82 6.98
N ILE A 52 7.69 -0.84 6.67
CA ILE A 52 7.18 -0.63 5.32
C ILE A 52 7.47 0.81 4.85
N GLU A 53 7.25 1.82 5.69
CA GLU A 53 7.57 3.22 5.37
C GLU A 53 9.05 3.40 5.05
N LYS A 54 9.93 2.79 5.84
CA LYS A 54 11.37 2.81 5.57
C LYS A 54 11.71 2.16 4.23
N GLN A 55 11.14 0.98 3.94
CA GLN A 55 11.35 0.30 2.66
C GLN A 55 10.84 1.13 1.47
N LEU A 56 9.68 1.79 1.62
CA LEU A 56 9.12 2.69 0.60
C LEU A 56 10.01 3.91 0.38
N TYR A 57 10.51 4.51 1.46
CA TYR A 57 11.44 5.64 1.39
C TYR A 57 12.75 5.26 0.67
N GLU A 58 13.33 4.10 1.00
CA GLU A 58 14.53 3.60 0.33
C GLU A 58 14.29 3.28 -1.15
N ALA A 59 13.16 2.64 -1.47
CA ALA A 59 12.77 2.37 -2.85
C ALA A 59 12.61 3.65 -3.67
N GLN A 60 12.03 4.70 -3.07
CA GLN A 60 11.90 6.02 -3.69
C GLN A 60 13.28 6.66 -3.95
N LYS A 61 14.18 6.61 -2.97
CA LYS A 61 15.53 7.17 -3.11
C LYS A 61 16.33 6.48 -4.22
N ARG A 62 16.24 5.15 -4.31
CA ARG A 62 16.87 4.38 -5.41
C ARG A 62 16.32 4.79 -6.77
N PHE A 63 15.00 4.92 -6.88
CA PHE A 63 14.35 5.32 -8.14
C PHE A 63 14.76 6.74 -8.59
N ASN A 64 14.89 7.70 -7.67
CA ASN A 64 15.30 9.06 -8.02
C ASN A 64 16.77 9.16 -8.47
N ASN A 65 17.64 8.26 -8.00
CA ASN A 65 19.06 8.26 -8.35
C ASN A 65 19.38 7.56 -9.69
N GLU A 66 18.46 6.78 -10.26
CA GLU A 66 18.65 6.12 -11.56
C GLU A 66 18.25 7.01 -12.76
N PHE A 67 17.71 8.21 -12.55
CA PHE A 67 17.52 9.19 -13.63
C PHE A 67 18.83 9.92 -13.94
N VAL A 68 19.62 9.31 -14.82
CA VAL A 68 20.77 9.96 -15.47
C VAL A 68 20.27 11.23 -16.15
N VAL A 69 20.78 12.38 -15.68
CA VAL A 69 20.57 13.70 -16.26
C VAL A 69 21.10 13.69 -17.69
N ILE A 70 20.22 13.74 -18.68
CA ILE A 70 20.61 13.91 -20.09
C ILE A 70 21.25 15.32 -20.20
N PRO A 71 22.51 15.45 -20.63
CA PRO A 71 23.17 16.75 -20.71
C PRO A 71 22.45 17.63 -21.75
N GLN A 72 21.84 18.71 -21.27
CA GLN A 72 21.16 19.69 -22.12
C GLN A 72 22.20 20.50 -22.91
N LYS A 73 22.30 20.22 -24.22
CA LYS A 73 23.03 21.09 -25.15
C LYS A 73 22.31 22.43 -25.22
N LYS A 74 23.02 23.50 -24.84
CA LYS A 74 22.57 24.89 -24.98
C LYS A 74 22.42 25.22 -26.47
N LEU A 75 21.18 25.25 -26.96
CA LEU A 75 20.86 25.84 -28.26
C LEU A 75 20.43 27.28 -28.05
N PHE A 76 21.27 28.18 -28.57
CA PHE A 76 20.99 29.60 -28.69
C PHE A 76 20.05 29.82 -29.88
N PHE A 77 18.81 30.21 -29.61
CA PHE A 77 17.93 30.78 -30.62
C PHE A 77 17.28 32.04 -30.08
N THR A 78 17.62 33.18 -30.67
CA THR A 78 17.04 34.47 -30.34
C THR A 78 15.87 34.80 -31.26
N SER A 79 14.92 35.54 -30.67
CA SER A 79 13.84 36.32 -31.28
C SER A 79 12.64 35.62 -31.92
N TRP A 80 12.67 34.32 -32.26
CA TRP A 80 11.44 33.61 -32.70
C TRP A 80 10.70 32.85 -31.60
N LEU A 81 11.26 32.81 -30.38
CA LEU A 81 10.77 32.01 -29.25
C LEU A 81 9.64 32.65 -28.43
N ALA A 82 9.38 33.96 -28.58
CA ALA A 82 8.44 34.66 -27.71
C ALA A 82 6.98 34.22 -27.89
N ALA A 83 6.56 33.89 -29.12
CA ALA A 83 5.20 33.39 -29.37
C ALA A 83 5.09 31.87 -29.13
N ALA A 84 6.13 31.11 -29.47
CA ALA A 84 6.16 29.66 -29.24
C ALA A 84 6.23 29.30 -27.75
N SER A 85 6.86 30.13 -26.90
CA SER A 85 6.94 29.86 -25.45
C SER A 85 5.58 29.89 -24.77
N VAL A 86 4.65 30.76 -25.21
CA VAL A 86 3.30 30.83 -24.65
C VAL A 86 2.50 29.57 -25.00
N ILE A 87 2.59 29.11 -26.25
CA ILE A 87 1.92 27.88 -26.70
C ILE A 87 2.52 26.66 -26.01
N VAL A 88 3.85 26.62 -25.82
CA VAL A 88 4.52 25.52 -25.11
C VAL A 88 4.16 25.55 -23.63
N ILE A 89 4.12 26.69 -22.94
CA ILE A 89 3.76 26.76 -21.52
C ILE A 89 2.29 26.43 -21.29
N VAL A 90 1.37 26.93 -22.13
CA VAL A 90 -0.05 26.60 -22.04
C VAL A 90 -0.28 25.14 -22.44
N GLY A 91 0.37 24.68 -23.51
CA GLY A 91 0.34 23.29 -23.95
C GLY A 91 0.90 22.33 -22.90
N PHE A 92 2.06 22.62 -22.31
CA PHE A 92 2.65 21.85 -21.21
C PHE A 92 1.79 21.94 -19.96
N GLY A 93 1.21 23.10 -19.63
CA GLY A 93 0.35 23.27 -18.47
C GLY A 93 -0.92 22.43 -18.57
N LEU A 94 -1.56 22.44 -19.75
CA LEU A 94 -2.72 21.58 -20.03
C LEU A 94 -2.33 20.10 -20.10
N PHE A 95 -1.20 19.77 -20.71
CA PHE A 95 -0.68 18.39 -20.79
C PHE A 95 -0.31 17.82 -19.41
N TYR A 96 0.34 18.62 -18.57
CA TYR A 96 0.61 18.27 -17.17
C TYR A 96 -0.70 18.02 -16.43
N LYS A 97 -1.68 18.92 -16.55
CA LYS A 97 -2.99 18.75 -15.89
C LYS A 97 -3.69 17.45 -16.32
N GLN A 98 -3.54 17.04 -17.57
CA GLN A 98 -4.10 15.78 -18.08
C GLN A 98 -3.37 14.53 -17.54
N GLN A 99 -2.06 14.62 -17.28
CA GLN A 99 -1.26 13.53 -16.73
C GLN A 99 -1.57 13.24 -15.24
N TYR A 100 -2.07 14.23 -14.48
CA TYR A 100 -2.47 14.10 -13.07
C TYR A 100 -3.99 13.94 -12.86
N TYR A 101 -4.78 13.89 -13.93
CA TYR A 101 -6.23 13.70 -13.80
C TYR A 101 -6.56 12.25 -13.41
N ILE A 102 -7.07 12.09 -12.19
CA ILE A 102 -7.71 10.87 -11.69
C ILE A 102 -9.21 11.15 -11.61
N PRO A 103 -10.06 10.36 -12.30
CA PRO A 103 -11.50 10.53 -12.27
C PRO A 103 -12.07 10.53 -10.84
N GLY A 104 -13.10 11.35 -10.60
CA GLY A 104 -13.68 11.52 -9.27
C GLY A 104 -14.31 10.25 -8.71
N ASP A 105 -14.92 9.43 -9.58
CA ASP A 105 -15.49 8.13 -9.23
C ASP A 105 -14.41 7.14 -8.75
N VAL A 106 -13.23 7.13 -9.37
CA VAL A 106 -12.08 6.35 -8.91
C VAL A 106 -11.66 6.78 -7.50
N LYS A 107 -11.58 8.08 -7.23
CA LYS A 107 -11.26 8.57 -5.87
C LYS A 107 -12.29 8.16 -4.83
N LEU A 108 -13.57 8.18 -5.18
CA LEU A 108 -14.65 7.75 -4.27
C LEU A 108 -14.53 6.26 -3.92
N ILE A 109 -14.29 5.40 -4.90
CA ILE A 109 -14.08 3.96 -4.69
C ILE A 109 -12.86 3.71 -3.80
N VAL A 110 -11.76 4.40 -4.08
CA VAL A 110 -10.52 4.27 -3.30
C VAL A 110 -10.72 4.71 -1.85
N ASN A 111 -11.43 5.80 -1.60
CA ASN A 111 -11.68 6.27 -0.23
C ASN A 111 -12.56 5.29 0.56
N ASP A 112 -13.57 4.70 -0.08
CA ASP A 112 -14.41 3.68 0.55
C ASP A 112 -13.59 2.43 0.89
N GLU A 113 -12.69 2.00 0.00
CA GLU A 113 -11.83 0.84 0.23
C GLU A 113 -10.71 1.07 1.27
N ILE A 114 -10.09 2.27 1.32
CA ILE A 114 -8.98 2.58 2.24
C ILE A 114 -9.47 2.84 3.68
N THR A 115 -10.77 3.09 3.89
CA THR A 115 -11.30 3.37 5.22
C THR A 115 -10.87 2.28 6.22
N TYR A 116 -10.26 2.68 7.35
CA TYR A 116 -9.59 1.83 8.34
C TYR A 116 -10.43 0.64 8.84
N LYS A 117 -11.76 0.70 8.66
CA LYS A 117 -12.72 -0.36 8.96
C LYS A 117 -12.60 -1.60 8.05
N ASN A 118 -11.98 -1.46 6.86
CA ASN A 118 -11.79 -2.52 5.86
C ASN A 118 -10.38 -3.14 5.88
N LEU A 119 -9.57 -2.82 6.90
CA LEU A 119 -8.26 -3.41 7.13
C LEU A 119 -8.20 -4.65 8.06
N PRO A 120 -9.27 -5.42 8.37
CA PRO A 120 -9.03 -6.67 9.09
C PRO A 120 -8.29 -7.63 8.15
N ILE A 121 -7.08 -8.01 8.54
CA ILE A 121 -6.34 -9.10 7.93
C ILE A 121 -6.85 -10.37 8.61
N SER A 122 -7.98 -10.89 8.14
CA SER A 122 -8.44 -12.22 8.53
C SER A 122 -7.86 -13.25 7.58
N PHE A 123 -7.18 -14.24 8.14
CA PHE A 123 -6.71 -15.41 7.41
C PHE A 123 -7.70 -16.54 7.65
N PRO A 124 -8.11 -17.28 6.59
CA PRO A 124 -8.88 -18.51 6.77
C PRO A 124 -8.13 -19.48 7.70
N ASN A 125 -8.87 -20.15 8.58
CA ASN A 125 -8.32 -21.20 9.45
C ASN A 125 -7.80 -22.36 8.59
N GLY A 126 -6.64 -22.90 8.95
CA GLY A 126 -6.01 -24.02 8.23
C GLY A 126 -5.07 -23.64 7.08
N MET A 127 -4.89 -22.35 6.80
CA MET A 127 -4.00 -21.88 5.73
C MET A 127 -2.51 -22.02 6.10
N SER A 128 -1.69 -22.50 5.16
CA SER A 128 -0.23 -22.59 5.29
C SER A 128 0.41 -21.21 5.47
N LEU A 129 1.58 -21.15 6.11
CA LEU A 129 2.34 -19.91 6.27
C LEU A 129 2.67 -19.27 4.91
N ASP A 130 3.01 -20.07 3.91
CA ASP A 130 3.34 -19.58 2.56
C ASP A 130 2.13 -18.95 1.86
N GLU A 131 0.96 -19.54 2.04
CA GLU A 131 -0.30 -19.01 1.51
C GLU A 131 -0.71 -17.72 2.20
N LYS A 132 -0.54 -17.63 3.53
CA LYS A 132 -0.75 -16.39 4.31
C LYS A 132 0.17 -15.28 3.82
N ASN A 133 1.45 -15.58 3.62
CA ASN A 133 2.44 -14.63 3.12
C ASN A 133 2.10 -14.14 1.71
N LYS A 134 1.72 -15.06 0.81
CA LYS A 134 1.26 -14.71 -0.54
C LYS A 134 0.04 -13.80 -0.50
N LEU A 135 -0.95 -14.12 0.32
CA LEU A 135 -2.15 -13.29 0.49
C LEU A 135 -1.84 -11.90 1.05
N LEU A 136 -0.95 -11.85 2.04
CA LEU A 136 -0.51 -10.59 2.62
C LEU A 136 0.19 -9.72 1.57
N GLN A 137 1.10 -10.31 0.78
CA GLN A 137 1.76 -9.60 -0.32
C GLN A 137 0.77 -9.07 -1.35
N GLN A 138 -0.18 -9.89 -1.80
CA GLN A 138 -1.22 -9.47 -2.74
C GLN A 138 -2.07 -8.31 -2.20
N LYS A 139 -2.40 -8.36 -0.89
CA LYS A 139 -3.13 -7.29 -0.21
C LYS A 139 -2.29 -6.01 -0.14
N VAL A 140 -1.03 -6.10 0.30
CA VAL A 140 -0.11 -4.96 0.39
C VAL A 140 0.07 -4.29 -0.98
N GLN A 141 0.28 -5.05 -2.05
CA GLN A 141 0.43 -4.52 -3.40
C GLN A 141 -0.82 -3.74 -3.85
N TYR A 142 -2.02 -4.29 -3.62
CA TYR A 142 -3.26 -3.62 -3.99
C TYR A 142 -3.47 -2.32 -3.21
N PHE A 143 -3.34 -2.35 -1.88
CA PHE A 143 -3.52 -1.16 -1.04
C PHE A 143 -2.43 -0.10 -1.28
N LEU A 144 -1.22 -0.51 -1.64
CA LEU A 144 -0.18 0.42 -2.09
C LEU A 144 -0.59 1.16 -3.37
N ALA A 145 -1.19 0.46 -4.34
CA ALA A 145 -1.73 1.09 -5.54
C ALA A 145 -2.84 2.10 -5.21
N LEU A 146 -3.76 1.73 -4.31
CA LEU A 146 -4.83 2.62 -3.83
C LEU A 146 -4.26 3.88 -3.15
N SER A 147 -3.24 3.74 -2.30
CA SER A 147 -2.55 4.87 -1.67
C SER A 147 -1.96 5.84 -2.68
N TYR A 148 -1.35 5.32 -3.76
CA TYR A 148 -0.87 6.18 -4.86
C TYR A 148 -1.99 6.89 -5.59
N ILE A 149 -3.15 6.25 -5.79
CA ILE A 149 -4.33 6.91 -6.38
C ILE A 149 -4.79 8.06 -5.48
N GLN A 150 -4.88 7.83 -4.17
CA GLN A 150 -5.30 8.84 -3.20
C GLN A 150 -4.35 10.04 -3.19
N LYS A 151 -3.04 9.81 -3.30
CA LYS A 151 -1.99 10.84 -3.38
C LYS A 151 -1.90 11.55 -4.74
N GLY A 152 -2.67 11.13 -5.75
CA GLY A 152 -2.58 11.70 -7.10
C GLY A 152 -1.42 11.16 -7.95
N GLU A 153 -0.69 10.15 -7.46
CA GLU A 153 0.50 9.58 -8.10
C GLU A 153 0.10 8.52 -9.16
N LYS A 154 -0.66 8.96 -10.17
CA LYS A 154 -1.29 8.13 -11.21
C LYS A 154 -0.36 7.11 -11.87
N GLN A 155 0.86 7.51 -12.21
CA GLN A 155 1.81 6.63 -12.92
C GLN A 155 2.30 5.47 -12.04
N LYS A 156 2.57 5.74 -10.75
CA LYS A 156 2.99 4.69 -9.80
C LYS A 156 1.85 3.72 -9.53
N ALA A 157 0.64 4.25 -9.36
CA ALA A 157 -0.57 3.42 -9.26
C ALA A 157 -0.75 2.53 -10.50
N LYS A 158 -0.71 3.09 -11.72
CA LYS A 158 -0.81 2.31 -12.96
C LYS A 158 0.24 1.21 -13.05
N LYS A 159 1.48 1.48 -12.65
CA LYS A 159 2.56 0.47 -12.66
C LYS A 159 2.21 -0.73 -11.77
N ILE A 160 1.76 -0.49 -10.54
CA ILE A 160 1.39 -1.58 -9.61
C ILE A 160 0.13 -2.30 -10.06
N LEU A 161 -0.89 -1.56 -10.52
CA LEU A 161 -2.11 -2.16 -11.05
C LEU A 161 -1.83 -3.06 -12.26
N LYS A 162 -0.91 -2.68 -13.16
CA LYS A 162 -0.46 -3.55 -14.26
C LYS A 162 0.18 -4.83 -13.75
N LEU A 163 1.05 -4.75 -12.74
CA LEU A 163 1.67 -5.93 -12.13
C LEU A 163 0.61 -6.88 -11.55
N ILE A 164 -0.39 -6.33 -10.85
CA ILE A 164 -1.50 -7.11 -10.30
C ILE A 164 -2.33 -7.77 -11.42
N VAL A 165 -2.61 -7.05 -12.51
CA VAL A 165 -3.38 -7.56 -13.64
C VAL A 165 -2.60 -8.58 -14.48
N SER A 166 -1.27 -8.58 -14.44
CA SER A 166 -0.46 -9.62 -15.09
C SER A 166 -0.56 -10.97 -14.39
N ASP A 167 -0.96 -11.02 -13.11
CA ASP A 167 -1.20 -12.25 -12.36
C ASP A 167 -2.71 -12.52 -12.24
N ASN A 168 -3.23 -13.40 -13.10
CA ASN A 168 -4.64 -13.77 -13.11
C ASN A 168 -5.09 -14.48 -11.81
N ALA A 169 -4.15 -15.04 -11.05
CA ALA A 169 -4.40 -15.66 -9.75
C ALA A 169 -4.35 -14.65 -8.59
N HIS A 170 -4.09 -13.37 -8.88
CA HIS A 170 -4.09 -12.32 -7.87
C HIS A 170 -5.50 -12.07 -7.35
N ARG A 171 -5.70 -12.13 -6.03
CA ARG A 171 -7.04 -11.97 -5.42
C ARG A 171 -7.73 -10.65 -5.77
N TYR A 172 -6.95 -9.62 -6.08
CA TYR A 172 -7.42 -8.29 -6.47
C TYR A 172 -7.41 -8.03 -7.99
N TYR A 173 -7.19 -9.05 -8.82
CA TYR A 173 -7.10 -8.92 -10.29
C TYR A 173 -8.28 -8.13 -10.88
N GLN A 174 -9.51 -8.52 -10.56
CA GLN A 174 -10.71 -7.90 -11.15
C GLN A 174 -10.82 -6.42 -10.78
N LYS A 175 -10.58 -6.09 -9.51
CA LYS A 175 -10.61 -4.72 -9.00
C LYS A 175 -9.50 -3.87 -9.62
N ALA A 176 -8.30 -4.42 -9.70
CA ALA A 176 -7.16 -3.73 -10.31
C ALA A 176 -7.39 -3.45 -11.80
N ASN A 177 -7.93 -4.43 -12.54
CA ASN A 177 -8.28 -4.27 -13.95
C ASN A 177 -9.37 -3.21 -14.14
N PHE A 178 -10.39 -3.21 -13.28
CA PHE A 178 -11.44 -2.19 -13.28
C PHE A 178 -10.87 -0.78 -13.06
N LEU A 179 -10.03 -0.59 -12.04
CA LEU A 179 -9.38 0.70 -11.77
C LEU A 179 -8.49 1.13 -12.94
N LEU A 180 -7.73 0.20 -13.51
CA LEU A 180 -6.84 0.49 -14.63
C LEU A 180 -7.58 0.92 -15.89
N LYS A 181 -8.75 0.34 -16.19
CA LYS A 181 -9.62 0.74 -17.31
C LYS A 181 -10.21 2.15 -17.13
N LYS A 182 -10.41 2.58 -15.89
CA LYS A 182 -10.96 3.91 -15.58
C LYS A 182 -9.90 5.01 -15.54
N MET A 183 -8.60 4.69 -15.48
CA MET A 183 -7.51 5.66 -15.34
C MET A 183 -6.81 5.97 -16.66
#